data_AF-A0A937PEF8-F1
#
_entry.id   AF-A0A937PEF8-F1
#
_cell.length_a   1.000
_cell.length_b   1.000
_cell.length_c   1.000
_cell.angle_alpha   90.00
_cell.angle_beta   90.00
_cell.angle_gamma   90.00
#
_symmetry.space_group_name_H-M   'P 1'
#
loop_
_entity.id
_entity.type
_entity.pdbx_description
1 polymer ?
#
loop_
_entity_poly.entity_id
_entity_poly.type
_entity_poly.pdbx_seq_one_letter_code
_entity_poly.pdbx_strand_id
1 'polypeptide(L)'
;MKKLVKDMGVDKLWIKSAQIYQDGIAEKLPDIGRYSRYDVDQKGELRLRGRLRNRCSRLWRTMVITTDGVLVPCCFDKIPDFEMGSLRDKSVMEIWKGEEMNGFRKRILTDRKGIEICRNCTEGLRRMS
;
A
#
# COMPACT_ATOMS: atom_id res chain seq x y z
N MET A 1 -11.63 -5.71 -23.56
CA MET A 1 -11.28 -6.41 -22.30
C MET A 1 -12.45 -7.20 -21.69
N LYS A 2 -13.57 -6.57 -21.29
CA LYS A 2 -14.71 -7.31 -20.66
C LYS A 2 -15.25 -8.46 -21.52
N LYS A 3 -15.38 -8.24 -22.84
CA LYS A 3 -15.76 -9.27 -23.82
C LYS A 3 -14.76 -10.44 -23.82
N LEU A 4 -13.47 -10.13 -23.97
CA LEU A 4 -12.39 -11.13 -23.93
C LEU A 4 -12.38 -11.97 -22.64
N VAL A 5 -12.55 -11.34 -21.47
CA VAL A 5 -12.62 -12.05 -20.17
C VAL A 5 -13.78 -13.04 -20.12
N LYS A 6 -14.94 -12.65 -20.65
CA LYS A 6 -16.12 -13.53 -20.76
C LYS A 6 -15.85 -14.69 -21.72
N ASP A 7 -15.28 -14.39 -22.89
CA ASP A 7 -15.01 -15.38 -23.93
C ASP A 7 -13.97 -16.42 -23.47
N MET A 8 -13.01 -16.01 -22.63
CA MET A 8 -12.00 -16.90 -22.04
C MET A 8 -12.47 -17.66 -20.79
N GLY A 9 -13.69 -17.42 -20.30
CA GLY A 9 -14.20 -18.08 -19.08
C GLY A 9 -13.49 -17.67 -17.79
N VAL A 10 -12.92 -16.45 -17.72
CA VAL A 10 -12.21 -15.96 -16.54
C VAL A 10 -13.18 -15.48 -15.46
N ASP A 11 -12.98 -15.92 -14.21
CA ASP A 11 -13.88 -15.62 -13.08
C ASP A 11 -13.89 -14.14 -12.65
N LYS A 12 -12.72 -13.49 -12.67
CA LYS A 12 -12.55 -12.12 -12.15
C LYS A 12 -11.55 -11.32 -12.99
N LEU A 13 -11.93 -10.09 -13.32
CA LEU A 13 -11.04 -9.07 -13.89
C LEU A 13 -10.70 -8.03 -12.83
N TRP A 14 -9.40 -7.87 -12.54
CA TRP A 14 -8.87 -6.81 -11.69
C TRP A 14 -7.90 -5.95 -12.48
N ILE A 15 -8.23 -4.66 -12.64
CA ILE A 15 -7.34 -3.70 -13.30
C ILE A 15 -6.58 -2.96 -12.20
N LYS A 16 -5.27 -3.16 -12.13
CA LYS A 16 -4.41 -2.49 -11.15
C LYS A 16 -4.03 -1.10 -11.67
N SER A 17 -4.26 -0.07 -10.84
CA SER A 17 -3.76 1.29 -11.10
C SER A 17 -2.27 1.40 -10.76
N ALA A 18 -1.51 2.15 -11.56
CA ALA A 18 -0.05 2.26 -11.40
C ALA A 18 0.42 2.94 -10.10
N GLN A 19 1.44 2.34 -9.49
CA GLN A 19 2.41 2.78 -8.47
C GLN A 19 3.33 3.97 -8.71
N ILE A 20 2.96 5.24 -8.46
CA ILE A 20 3.92 6.33 -8.73
C ILE A 20 4.66 6.74 -7.47
N TYR A 21 6.00 6.64 -7.50
CA TYR A 21 6.92 7.06 -6.43
C TYR A 21 7.92 8.14 -6.87
N GLN A 22 8.16 8.29 -8.17
CA GLN A 22 9.06 9.29 -8.74
C GLN A 22 8.26 10.42 -9.38
N ASP A 23 8.82 11.63 -9.31
CA ASP A 23 8.29 12.79 -10.02
C ASP A 23 8.48 12.66 -11.54
N GLY A 24 7.72 13.43 -12.32
CA GLY A 24 7.89 13.51 -13.78
C GLY A 24 7.31 12.34 -14.59
N ILE A 25 6.55 11.42 -13.97
CA ILE A 25 5.85 10.33 -14.68
C ILE A 25 4.32 10.51 -14.72
N ALA A 26 3.83 11.70 -14.40
CA ALA A 26 2.41 12.04 -14.51
C ALA A 26 1.87 11.84 -15.94
N GLU A 27 2.69 12.12 -16.95
CA GLU A 27 2.38 11.90 -18.38
C GLU A 27 2.20 10.43 -18.74
N LYS A 28 2.68 9.50 -17.90
CA LYS A 28 2.50 8.05 -18.09
C LYS A 28 1.23 7.53 -17.42
N LEU A 29 0.44 8.38 -16.77
CA LEU A 29 -0.83 7.98 -16.19
C LEU A 29 -1.86 7.73 -17.30
N PRO A 30 -2.82 6.81 -17.09
CA PRO A 30 -3.90 6.63 -18.04
C PRO A 30 -4.74 7.91 -18.17
N ASP A 31 -4.98 8.36 -19.41
CA ASP A 31 -5.83 9.53 -19.71
C ASP A 31 -7.27 9.36 -19.20
N ILE A 32 -7.74 8.11 -19.17
CA ILE A 32 -9.07 7.78 -18.69
C ILE A 32 -9.01 7.72 -17.17
N GLY A 33 -9.56 8.75 -16.52
CA GLY A 33 -9.55 8.94 -15.07
C GLY A 33 -9.86 7.67 -14.27
N ARG A 34 -10.86 6.86 -14.64
CA ARG A 34 -11.23 5.63 -13.90
C ARG A 34 -10.12 4.56 -13.79
N TYR A 35 -9.06 4.67 -14.59
CA TYR A 35 -7.90 3.78 -14.55
C TYR A 35 -6.69 4.38 -13.82
N SER A 36 -6.78 5.65 -13.43
CA SER A 36 -5.81 6.32 -12.56
C SER A 36 -6.32 6.39 -11.12
N ARG A 37 -5.40 6.21 -10.16
CA ARG A 37 -5.67 6.45 -8.74
C ARG A 37 -5.30 7.86 -8.29
N TYR A 38 -4.79 8.71 -9.19
CA TYR A 38 -4.32 10.04 -8.89
C TYR A 38 -5.17 11.09 -9.62
N ASP A 39 -5.34 12.23 -8.96
CA ASP A 39 -5.65 13.50 -9.61
C ASP A 39 -4.36 14.30 -9.77
N VAL A 40 -4.24 15.04 -10.88
CA VAL A 40 -3.11 15.93 -11.14
C VAL A 40 -3.60 17.35 -10.88
N ASP A 41 -2.92 18.09 -10.01
CA ASP A 41 -3.29 19.48 -9.75
C ASP A 41 -2.68 20.45 -10.78
N GLN A 42 -2.99 21.75 -10.64
CA GLN A 42 -2.54 22.79 -11.57
C GLN A 42 -1.01 22.91 -11.66
N LYS A 43 -0.26 22.40 -10.67
CA LYS A 43 1.21 22.41 -10.63
C LYS A 43 1.82 21.10 -11.15
N GLY A 44 0.99 20.14 -11.57
CA GLY A 44 1.45 18.81 -11.99
C GLY A 44 1.66 17.83 -10.83
N GLU A 45 1.30 18.19 -9.60
CA GLU A 45 1.49 17.30 -8.44
C GLU A 45 0.40 16.23 -8.39
N LEU A 46 0.82 15.00 -8.05
CA LEU A 46 -0.08 13.85 -7.94
C LEU A 46 -0.74 13.79 -6.56
N ARG A 47 -2.07 13.73 -6.55
CA ARG A 47 -2.88 13.56 -5.34
C ARG A 47 -3.63 12.23 -5.40
N LEU A 48 -3.39 11.38 -4.41
CA LEU A 48 -4.09 10.10 -4.32
C LEU A 48 -5.60 10.32 -4.13
N ARG A 49 -6.41 9.68 -4.95
CA ARG A 49 -7.87 9.76 -4.85
C ARG A 49 -8.40 9.10 -3.60
N GLY A 50 -9.38 9.75 -2.99
CA GLY A 50 -10.04 9.27 -1.80
C GLY A 50 -9.38 9.75 -0.51
N ARG A 51 -10.07 9.52 0.61
CA ARG A 51 -9.63 10.01 1.92
C ARG A 51 -8.90 8.90 2.68
N LEU A 52 -7.61 9.09 2.88
CA LEU A 52 -6.82 8.27 3.79
C LEU A 52 -7.32 8.48 5.23
N ARG A 53 -7.61 7.39 5.91
CA ARG A 53 -8.06 7.40 7.31
C ARG A 53 -7.04 6.67 8.16
N ASN A 54 -6.96 7.03 9.44
CA ASN A 54 -6.09 6.41 10.44
C ASN A 54 -6.56 5.00 10.83
N ARG A 55 -6.54 4.09 9.85
CA ARG A 55 -6.88 2.68 9.97
C ARG A 55 -6.26 1.93 8.81
N CYS A 56 -5.85 0.69 9.03
CA CYS A 56 -5.36 -0.20 7.99
C CYS A 56 -5.77 -1.63 8.36
N SER A 57 -6.59 -2.28 7.54
CA SER A 57 -7.03 -3.66 7.82
C SER A 57 -5.94 -4.71 7.50
N ARG A 58 -4.96 -4.33 6.68
CA ARG A 58 -3.85 -5.19 6.28
C ARG A 58 -2.93 -5.48 7.48
N LEU A 59 -2.62 -4.46 8.26
CA LEU A 59 -1.74 -4.56 9.43
C LEU A 59 -2.24 -5.51 10.54
N TRP A 60 -3.52 -5.88 10.52
CA TRP A 60 -4.12 -6.79 11.50
C TRP A 60 -4.18 -8.25 11.01
N ARG A 61 -3.92 -8.49 9.73
CA ARG A 61 -4.14 -9.79 9.08
C ARG A 61 -2.92 -10.33 8.36
N THR A 62 -1.92 -9.49 8.11
CA THR A 62 -0.74 -9.85 7.32
C THR A 62 0.52 -9.28 7.93
N MET A 63 1.62 -10.00 7.74
CA MET A 63 2.99 -9.55 7.90
C MET A 63 3.79 -9.97 6.67
N VAL A 64 4.94 -9.35 6.44
CA VAL A 64 5.85 -9.72 5.34
C VAL A 64 7.20 -10.05 5.96
N ILE A 65 7.80 -11.12 5.47
CA ILE A 65 9.14 -11.56 5.87
C ILE A 65 10.02 -11.45 4.63
N THR A 66 11.11 -10.71 4.72
CA THR A 66 12.12 -10.58 3.67
C THR A 66 12.92 -11.88 3.55
N THR A 67 13.65 -12.04 2.44
CA THR A 67 14.43 -13.25 2.17
C THR A 67 15.56 -13.49 3.18
N ASP A 68 16.05 -12.44 3.83
CA ASP A 68 17.09 -12.49 4.85
C ASP A 68 16.55 -12.61 6.30
N GLY A 69 15.24 -12.74 6.45
CA GLY A 69 14.57 -13.06 7.71
C GLY A 69 14.10 -11.85 8.52
N VAL A 70 14.03 -10.66 7.94
CA VAL A 70 13.50 -9.46 8.58
C VAL A 70 11.99 -9.38 8.40
N LEU A 71 11.26 -9.10 9.48
CA LEU A 71 9.82 -8.86 9.42
C LEU A 71 9.55 -7.37 9.20
N VAL A 72 8.73 -7.05 8.20
CA VAL A 72 8.26 -5.69 7.89
C VAL A 72 6.72 -5.63 7.97
N PRO A 73 6.13 -4.45 8.25
CA PRO A 73 4.69 -4.34 8.54
C PRO A 73 3.80 -4.45 7.30
N CYS A 74 4.35 -4.26 6.10
CA CYS A 74 3.59 -4.21 4.86
C CYS A 74 4.46 -4.44 3.62
N CYS A 75 3.91 -5.05 2.56
CA CYS A 75 4.59 -5.18 1.27
C CYS A 75 4.76 -3.86 0.50
N PHE A 76 4.20 -2.75 1.02
CA PHE A 76 4.46 -1.41 0.50
C PHE A 76 5.83 -0.88 0.92
N ASP A 77 6.47 -1.54 1.90
CA ASP A 77 7.84 -1.31 2.34
C ASP A 77 8.82 -2.04 1.41
N LYS A 78 8.99 -1.49 0.20
CA LYS A 78 9.76 -2.16 -0.87
C LYS A 78 11.27 -2.19 -0.59
N ILE A 79 11.74 -1.18 0.12
CA ILE A 79 13.06 -1.10 0.72
C ILE A 79 12.77 -1.08 2.22
N PRO A 80 13.21 -2.07 3.01
CA PRO A 80 12.82 -2.27 4.41
C PRO A 80 13.20 -1.10 5.35
N ASP A 81 12.49 0.03 5.27
CA ASP A 81 12.73 1.18 6.15
C ASP A 81 12.00 1.01 7.49
N PHE A 82 11.05 0.07 7.58
CA PHE A 82 10.26 -0.22 8.76
C PHE A 82 10.47 -1.66 9.24
N GLU A 83 11.70 -1.99 9.65
CA GLU A 83 12.01 -3.28 10.25
C GLU A 83 11.31 -3.42 11.62
N MET A 84 10.57 -4.52 11.80
CA MET A 84 9.87 -4.82 13.05
C MET A 84 10.69 -5.77 13.95
N GLY A 85 11.64 -6.49 13.35
CA GLY A 85 12.53 -7.43 14.03
C GLY A 85 13.06 -8.51 13.08
N SER A 86 14.08 -9.23 13.55
CA SER A 86 14.74 -10.31 12.80
C SER A 86 14.38 -11.68 13.38
N LEU A 87 14.12 -12.64 12.49
CA LEU A 87 13.90 -14.04 12.84
C LEU A 87 15.17 -14.77 13.31
N ARG A 88 16.33 -14.11 13.23
CA ARG A 88 17.59 -14.61 13.83
C ARG A 88 17.54 -14.54 15.36
N ASP A 89 16.78 -13.58 15.90
CA ASP A 89 16.79 -13.26 17.33
C ASP A 89 15.48 -13.60 18.03
N LYS A 90 14.34 -13.48 17.32
CA LYS A 90 12.99 -13.61 17.91
C LYS A 90 12.09 -14.46 17.02
N SER A 91 11.16 -15.20 17.62
CA SER A 91 10.11 -15.86 16.85
C SER A 91 9.16 -14.86 16.18
N VAL A 92 8.48 -15.31 15.13
CA VAL A 92 7.46 -14.52 14.42
C VAL A 92 6.44 -13.90 15.38
N MET A 93 6.00 -14.67 16.40
CA MET A 93 4.97 -14.22 17.33
C MET A 93 5.49 -13.20 18.34
N GLU A 94 6.75 -13.31 18.74
CA GLU A 94 7.40 -12.31 19.58
C GLU A 94 7.53 -10.98 18.84
N ILE A 95 7.93 -11.01 17.57
CA ILE A 95 8.00 -9.79 16.74
C ILE A 95 6.61 -9.21 16.50
N TRP A 96 5.62 -10.05 16.15
CA TRP A 96 4.26 -9.62 15.87
C TRP A 96 3.55 -8.99 17.07
N LYS A 97 3.84 -9.46 18.29
CA LYS A 97 3.33 -8.91 19.56
C LYS A 97 4.29 -7.89 20.18
N GLY A 98 5.44 -7.66 19.57
CA GLY A 98 6.52 -6.82 20.07
C GLY A 98 6.22 -5.32 19.97
N GLU A 99 7.10 -4.55 20.60
CA GLU A 99 6.96 -3.09 20.73
C GLU A 99 7.00 -2.38 19.39
N GLU A 100 7.91 -2.74 18.47
CA GLU A 100 8.03 -2.14 17.14
C GLU A 100 6.73 -2.27 16.33
N MET A 101 6.19 -3.49 16.24
CA MET A 101 4.94 -3.75 15.53
C MET A 101 3.75 -3.03 16.18
N ASN A 102 3.67 -3.02 17.52
CA ASN A 102 2.62 -2.30 18.23
C ASN A 102 2.77 -0.78 18.11
N GLY A 103 3.99 -0.26 18.07
CA GLY A 103 4.31 1.14 17.81
C GLY A 103 3.85 1.55 16.41
N PHE A 104 4.16 0.74 15.40
CA PHE A 104 3.69 0.98 14.03
C PHE A 104 2.16 0.97 13.94
N ARG A 105 1.49 0.02 14.60
CA ARG A 105 0.01 -0.02 14.71
C ARG A 105 -0.56 1.24 15.35
N LYS A 106 0.03 1.71 16.46
CA LYS A 106 -0.38 2.96 17.11
C LYS A 106 -0.23 4.15 16.17
N ARG A 107 0.91 4.28 15.47
CA ARG A 107 1.15 5.34 14.48
C ARG A 107 0.11 5.33 13.36
N ILE A 108 -0.32 4.16 12.88
CA ILE A 108 -1.40 4.07 11.89
C ILE A 108 -2.75 4.59 12.43
N LEU A 109 -3.03 4.39 13.71
CA LEU A 109 -4.27 4.84 14.35
C LEU A 109 -4.25 6.34 14.70
N THR A 110 -3.08 6.97 14.77
CA THR A 110 -2.93 8.39 15.13
C THR A 110 -2.54 9.29 13.96
N ASP A 111 -1.64 8.86 13.08
CA ASP A 111 -1.13 9.64 11.95
C ASP A 111 -0.67 8.76 10.78
N ARG A 112 -1.61 8.06 10.12
CA ARG A 112 -1.29 7.21 8.97
C ARG A 112 -0.69 8.00 7.80
N LYS A 113 -1.09 9.27 7.62
CA LYS A 113 -0.62 10.13 6.52
C LYS A 113 0.85 10.53 6.67
N GLY A 114 1.39 10.53 7.89
CA GLY A 114 2.79 10.82 8.17
C GLY A 114 3.74 9.64 7.91
N ILE A 115 3.19 8.44 7.64
CA ILE A 115 4.00 7.26 7.31
C ILE A 115 4.18 7.19 5.80
N GLU A 116 5.42 7.24 5.34
CA GLU A 116 5.83 7.37 3.93
C GLU A 116 5.24 6.26 3.05
N ILE A 117 5.40 4.99 3.44
CA ILE A 117 4.82 3.84 2.73
C ILE A 117 3.28 3.81 2.75
N CYS A 118 2.65 4.54 3.68
CA CYS A 118 1.20 4.53 3.87
C CYS A 118 0.48 5.70 3.19
N ARG A 119 1.13 6.86 3.02
CA ARG A 119 0.51 8.07 2.46
C ARG A 119 0.05 7.90 1.01
N ASN A 120 0.72 7.01 0.28
CA ASN A 120 0.42 6.65 -1.12
C ASN A 120 -0.28 5.28 -1.24
N CYS A 121 -0.80 4.74 -0.14
CA CYS A 121 -1.41 3.42 -0.08
C CYS A 121 -2.92 3.48 -0.31
N THR A 122 -3.43 2.52 -1.06
CA THR A 122 -4.84 2.41 -1.47
C THR A 122 -5.70 1.59 -0.50
N GLU A 123 -5.06 0.91 0.47
CA GLU A 123 -5.74 0.05 1.43
C GLU A 123 -6.71 0.85 2.30
N GLY A 124 -8.00 0.50 2.24
CA GLY A 124 -9.05 1.11 3.05
C GLY A 124 -9.62 2.44 2.52
N LEU A 125 -9.27 2.85 1.29
CA LEU A 125 -9.89 4.01 0.63
C LEU A 125 -11.29 3.65 0.12
N ARG A 126 -12.28 4.52 0.39
CA ARG A 126 -13.70 4.28 0.03
C ARG A 126 -14.09 4.75 -1.38
N ARG A 127 -13.21 5.41 -2.12
CA ARG A 127 -13.47 5.91 -3.49
C ARG A 127 -12.19 5.90 -4.30
N MET A 128 -11.99 4.84 -5.07
CA MET A 128 -10.95 4.74 -6.10
C MET A 128 -11.55 4.54 -7.50
N SER A 129 -12.87 4.53 -7.59
CA SER A 129 -13.67 4.41 -8.81
C SER A 129 -14.21 5.77 -9.22
#